data_AF-T0KNF9-F1
#
_entry.id   AF-T0KNF9-F1
#
_cell.length_a   1.000
_cell.length_b   1.000
_cell.length_c   1.000
_cell.angle_alpha   90.00
_cell.angle_beta   90.00
_cell.angle_gamma   90.00
#
_symmetry.space_group_name_H-M   'P 1'
#
loop_
_entity.id
_entity.type
_entity.pdbx_description
1 polymer ?
#
loop_
_entity_poly.entity_id
_entity_poly.type
_entity_poly.pdbx_seq_one_letter_code
_entity_poly.pdbx_strand_id
1 'polypeptide(L)'
;MLSVIQSSRLLCQSSAELIHDGAVVINGDRIEDVGPWENIKTKWQDAPVTNLGDVTLMPGLFDCHVHLQMDPSGTNTSTDIALPDDELFPLMQRNASKLLDAGVTTARDLGARGMTAITLREMIKDGTIPGPRLQCANAPLTVAGGHAHSMGGVCEGIEGVRAEVRKRVAEGADLIKVMATGGFMTAGSHPSKARFSQVEMDAIADEAKKAGLPITTHATGTEGIERAADARFNSIEHCAWISSDGKAIFDRAVARKLVEYDIAVCPTTQSIIHISNHTIIFALKMHFSAFIISVGLMAAGSVLAAPNLAIERTPVAESIANATAMGVDVYGVIPDDAVKVTEDQYTAEPGTKAWAWIRAQIDLPNTDETRRQIEKRQGWANIGIGMFSQDWCNDQAGWVDNVIYGYNCYVDSNMYSVGISYRGLRSNEQLDFSRLSGNDWCRTYLHSAGHNTPTGCFNSQAINCFRLTVH
;
A
#
# COMPACT_ATOMS: atom_id res chain seq x y z
N MET A 1 -29.82 -19.88 14.23
CA MET A 1 -31.15 -19.22 14.30
C MET A 1 -31.38 -18.53 12.97
N LEU A 2 -32.60 -18.57 12.45
CA LEU A 2 -32.97 -17.89 11.22
C LEU A 2 -33.13 -16.38 11.48
N SER A 3 -32.53 -15.52 10.67
CA SER A 3 -32.67 -14.06 10.74
C SER A 3 -32.45 -13.40 9.38
N VAL A 4 -32.93 -12.17 9.22
CA VAL A 4 -32.72 -11.35 8.02
C VAL A 4 -31.96 -10.08 8.39
N ILE A 5 -30.97 -9.73 7.58
CA ILE A 5 -30.26 -8.46 7.67
C ILE A 5 -30.58 -7.65 6.41
N GLN A 6 -31.17 -6.47 6.58
CA GLN A 6 -31.51 -5.53 5.51
C GLN A 6 -30.54 -4.34 5.53
N SER A 7 -30.16 -3.84 4.36
CA SER A 7 -29.33 -2.64 4.19
C SER A 7 -29.72 -1.85 2.94
N SER A 8 -29.44 -0.54 2.92
CA SER A 8 -29.71 0.29 1.74
C SER A 8 -28.93 -0.15 0.50
N ARG A 9 -27.75 -0.75 0.68
CA ARG A 9 -26.93 -1.33 -0.40
C ARG A 9 -26.41 -2.69 0.02
N LEU A 10 -26.40 -3.63 -0.92
CA LEU A 10 -25.85 -4.96 -0.73
C LEU A 10 -24.90 -5.29 -1.89
N LEU A 11 -23.65 -5.60 -1.55
CA LEU A 11 -22.60 -6.02 -2.49
C LEU A 11 -22.34 -7.51 -2.28
N CYS A 12 -22.66 -8.35 -3.26
CA CYS A 12 -22.51 -9.81 -3.12
C CYS A 12 -21.10 -10.31 -3.50
N GLN A 13 -20.38 -9.60 -4.36
CA GLN A 13 -19.02 -9.90 -4.79
C GLN A 13 -18.36 -8.61 -5.33
N SER A 14 -17.04 -8.58 -5.46
CA SER A 14 -16.27 -7.38 -5.82
C SER A 14 -16.64 -6.73 -7.15
N SER A 15 -17.14 -7.50 -8.12
CA SER A 15 -17.53 -7.03 -9.45
C SER A 15 -19.04 -7.00 -9.68
N ALA A 16 -19.86 -7.36 -8.69
CA ALA A 16 -21.31 -7.34 -8.84
C ALA A 16 -21.84 -5.90 -8.79
N GLU A 17 -22.93 -5.68 -9.50
CA GLU A 17 -23.76 -4.50 -9.29
C GLU A 17 -24.32 -4.51 -7.87
N LEU A 18 -24.46 -3.31 -7.30
CA LEU A 18 -25.07 -3.14 -5.99
C LEU A 18 -26.57 -3.44 -6.07
N ILE A 19 -27.05 -4.29 -5.18
CA ILE A 19 -28.48 -4.45 -4.93
C ILE A 19 -28.91 -3.32 -4.01
N HIS A 20 -29.71 -2.39 -4.54
CA HIS A 20 -30.33 -1.34 -3.75
C HIS A 20 -31.51 -1.89 -2.94
N ASP A 21 -31.61 -1.45 -1.69
CA ASP A 21 -32.56 -2.01 -0.70
C ASP A 21 -32.46 -3.53 -0.66
N GLY A 22 -31.29 -4.04 -0.26
CA GLY A 22 -30.95 -5.45 -0.30
C GLY A 22 -31.11 -6.12 1.07
N ALA A 23 -31.23 -7.43 1.07
CA ALA A 23 -31.26 -8.23 2.28
C ALA A 23 -30.57 -9.59 2.11
N VAL A 24 -30.03 -10.09 3.23
CA VAL A 24 -29.42 -11.41 3.36
C VAL A 24 -30.18 -12.18 4.44
N VAL A 25 -30.54 -13.42 4.13
CA VAL A 25 -31.17 -14.35 5.08
C VAL A 25 -30.10 -15.30 5.60
N ILE A 26 -29.98 -15.38 6.92
CA ILE A 26 -28.97 -16.18 7.60
C ILE A 26 -29.69 -17.26 8.40
N ASN A 27 -29.23 -18.50 8.26
CA ASN A 27 -29.67 -19.62 9.08
C ASN A 27 -28.48 -20.25 9.80
N GLY A 28 -28.30 -19.89 11.07
CA GLY A 28 -27.12 -20.35 11.82
C GLY A 28 -25.86 -19.66 11.31
N ASP A 29 -24.95 -20.42 10.70
CA ASP A 29 -23.66 -19.96 10.18
C ASP A 29 -23.63 -19.88 8.64
N ARG A 30 -24.79 -20.02 7.98
CA ARG A 30 -24.91 -20.04 6.51
C ARG A 30 -25.87 -18.99 6.01
N ILE A 31 -25.57 -18.48 4.82
CA ILE A 31 -26.49 -17.66 4.01
C ILE A 31 -27.47 -18.61 3.33
N GLU A 32 -28.75 -18.40 3.59
CA GLU A 32 -29.86 -19.18 3.03
C GLU A 32 -30.45 -18.52 1.77
N ASP A 33 -30.48 -17.19 1.74
CA ASP A 33 -31.04 -16.42 0.64
C ASP A 33 -30.44 -15.00 0.56
N VAL A 34 -30.50 -14.39 -0.61
CA VAL A 34 -29.94 -13.05 -0.86
C VAL A 34 -30.67 -12.36 -2.01
N GLY A 35 -30.97 -11.07 -1.87
CA GLY A 35 -31.59 -10.32 -2.96
C GLY A 35 -32.23 -9.00 -2.54
N PRO A 36 -33.02 -8.38 -3.43
CA PRO A 36 -33.82 -7.20 -3.11
C PRO A 36 -34.78 -7.48 -1.95
N TRP A 37 -34.96 -6.48 -1.08
CA TRP A 37 -35.79 -6.57 0.12
C TRP A 37 -37.23 -6.98 -0.20
N GLU A 38 -37.80 -6.47 -1.28
CA GLU A 38 -39.16 -6.84 -1.74
C GLU A 38 -39.32 -8.35 -1.94
N ASN A 39 -38.30 -9.02 -2.48
CA ASN A 39 -38.36 -10.48 -2.70
C ASN A 39 -38.17 -11.24 -1.38
N ILE A 40 -37.22 -10.78 -0.55
CA ILE A 40 -36.90 -11.43 0.72
C ILE A 40 -38.06 -11.33 1.70
N LYS A 41 -38.67 -10.15 1.87
CA LYS A 41 -39.78 -9.94 2.81
C LYS A 41 -41.02 -10.77 2.47
N THR A 42 -41.28 -11.01 1.18
CA THR A 42 -42.40 -11.86 0.74
C THR A 42 -42.15 -13.33 1.03
N LYS A 43 -40.91 -13.81 0.84
CA LYS A 43 -40.55 -15.22 1.04
C LYS A 43 -40.30 -15.58 2.50
N TRP A 44 -39.79 -14.65 3.31
CA TRP A 44 -39.33 -14.89 4.68
C TRP A 44 -40.09 -14.05 5.71
N GLN A 45 -41.42 -14.12 5.69
CA GLN A 45 -42.32 -13.23 6.44
C GLN A 45 -42.16 -13.29 7.96
N ASP A 46 -41.81 -14.45 8.52
CA ASP A 46 -41.72 -14.66 9.97
C ASP A 46 -40.29 -14.53 10.52
N ALA A 47 -39.30 -14.27 9.66
CA ALA A 47 -37.91 -14.18 10.08
C ALA A 47 -37.62 -12.82 10.75
N PRO A 48 -36.96 -12.78 11.93
CA PRO A 48 -36.59 -11.53 12.58
C PRO A 48 -35.70 -10.68 11.69
N VAL A 49 -36.09 -9.42 11.47
CA VAL A 49 -35.38 -8.49 10.58
C VAL A 49 -34.56 -7.50 11.40
N THR A 50 -33.27 -7.38 11.07
CA THR A 50 -32.39 -6.30 11.51
C THR A 50 -32.13 -5.37 10.33
N ASN A 51 -32.67 -4.15 10.38
CA ASN A 51 -32.41 -3.13 9.37
C ASN A 51 -31.22 -2.25 9.79
N LEU A 52 -30.15 -2.27 8.99
CA LEU A 52 -28.94 -1.51 9.24
C LEU A 52 -28.99 -0.06 8.74
N GLY A 53 -30.05 0.32 8.02
CA GLY A 53 -30.22 1.66 7.46
C GLY A 53 -29.27 1.93 6.28
N ASP A 54 -28.77 3.16 6.21
CA ASP A 54 -27.99 3.70 5.09
C ASP A 54 -26.53 3.21 5.08
N VAL A 55 -26.34 1.91 4.98
CA VAL A 55 -25.03 1.26 4.89
C VAL A 55 -24.94 0.31 3.71
N THR A 56 -23.71 -0.06 3.37
CA THR A 56 -23.43 -1.16 2.44
C THR A 56 -23.11 -2.42 3.23
N LEU A 57 -23.92 -3.46 3.04
CA LEU A 57 -23.64 -4.81 3.52
C LEU A 57 -22.80 -5.55 2.47
N MET A 58 -21.72 -6.20 2.89
CA MET A 58 -20.80 -6.94 2.01
C MET A 58 -20.19 -8.15 2.75
N PRO A 59 -19.64 -9.14 2.02
CA PRO A 59 -18.84 -10.19 2.62
C PRO A 59 -17.68 -9.62 3.44
N GLY A 60 -17.38 -10.28 4.56
CA GLY A 60 -16.18 -9.97 5.33
C GLY A 60 -14.91 -10.18 4.50
N LEU A 61 -13.89 -9.39 4.77
CA LEU A 61 -12.68 -9.35 3.96
C LEU A 61 -11.82 -10.59 4.20
N PHE A 62 -11.09 -10.97 3.14
CA PHE A 62 -10.07 -12.02 3.16
C PHE A 62 -8.70 -11.37 3.02
N ASP A 63 -7.86 -11.49 4.03
CA ASP A 63 -6.45 -11.10 3.93
C ASP A 63 -5.59 -12.33 3.62
N CYS A 64 -5.05 -12.38 2.41
CA CYS A 64 -4.30 -13.53 1.93
C CYS A 64 -2.84 -13.57 2.40
N HIS A 65 -2.33 -12.54 3.09
CA HIS A 65 -0.92 -12.49 3.48
C HIS A 65 -0.72 -11.68 4.77
N VAL A 66 -0.79 -12.37 5.91
CA VAL A 66 -0.48 -11.78 7.21
C VAL A 66 0.69 -12.50 7.91
N HIS A 67 1.29 -11.78 8.86
CA HIS A 67 2.24 -12.33 9.82
C HIS A 67 1.85 -11.85 11.22
N LEU A 68 1.05 -12.66 11.92
CA LEU A 68 0.48 -12.26 13.22
C LEU A 68 1.55 -12.13 14.30
N GLN A 69 2.67 -12.83 14.15
CA GLN A 69 3.79 -12.80 15.09
C GLN A 69 4.70 -11.56 14.95
N MET A 70 4.43 -10.68 13.99
CA MET A 70 5.22 -9.47 13.74
C MET A 70 4.49 -8.23 14.27
N ASP A 71 5.23 -7.28 14.84
CA ASP A 71 4.68 -5.98 15.22
C ASP A 71 4.94 -4.96 14.10
N PRO A 72 3.91 -4.49 13.39
CA PRO A 72 4.08 -3.50 12.31
C PRO A 72 4.54 -2.12 12.83
N SER A 73 4.42 -1.85 14.13
CA SER A 73 4.91 -0.63 14.79
C SER A 73 6.34 -0.75 15.34
N GLY A 74 6.92 -1.95 15.27
CA GLY A 74 8.29 -2.20 15.71
C GLY A 74 9.29 -1.45 14.83
N THR A 75 10.33 -0.91 15.45
CA THR A 75 11.46 -0.28 14.74
C THR A 75 12.40 -1.30 14.10
N ASN A 76 12.20 -2.59 14.39
CA ASN A 76 13.04 -3.67 13.89
C ASN A 76 12.52 -4.14 12.54
N THR A 77 13.30 -3.88 11.49
CA THR A 77 13.02 -4.30 10.12
C THR A 77 13.42 -5.75 9.84
N SER A 78 13.84 -6.50 10.86
CA SER A 78 14.29 -7.88 10.72
C SER A 78 13.19 -8.92 10.96
N THR A 79 13.20 -10.01 10.21
CA THR A 79 12.46 -11.25 10.55
C THR A 79 13.09 -12.01 11.72
N ASP A 80 14.26 -11.60 12.19
CA ASP A 80 15.02 -12.26 13.27
C ASP A 80 14.52 -11.87 14.67
N ILE A 81 13.30 -11.34 14.76
CA ILE A 81 12.68 -10.98 16.04
C ILE A 81 12.34 -12.28 16.79
N ALA A 82 13.14 -12.59 17.81
CA ALA A 82 12.79 -13.59 18.80
C ALA A 82 12.21 -12.89 20.03
N LEU A 83 10.93 -12.52 19.97
CA LEU A 83 10.19 -12.32 21.22
C LEU A 83 10.18 -13.66 21.98
N PRO A 84 10.28 -13.63 23.32
CA PRO A 84 9.97 -14.77 24.16
C PRO A 84 8.55 -15.31 23.85
N ASP A 85 8.33 -16.62 24.01
CA ASP A 85 7.04 -17.26 23.66
C ASP A 85 5.85 -16.66 24.45
N ASP A 86 6.09 -16.22 25.69
CA ASP A 86 5.09 -15.59 26.57
C ASP A 86 4.70 -14.17 26.14
N GLU A 87 5.53 -13.47 25.37
CA GLU A 87 5.20 -12.18 24.76
C GLU A 87 4.65 -12.32 23.33
N LEU A 88 5.11 -13.35 22.60
CA LEU A 88 4.74 -13.60 21.22
C LEU A 88 3.24 -13.90 21.06
N PHE A 89 2.71 -14.77 21.92
CA PHE A 89 1.32 -15.20 21.81
C PHE A 89 0.32 -14.05 22.08
N PRO A 90 0.47 -13.23 23.13
CA PRO A 90 -0.34 -12.02 23.32
C PRO A 90 -0.26 -11.03 22.14
N LEU A 91 0.92 -10.85 21.52
CA LEU A 91 1.06 -10.03 20.32
C LEU A 91 0.21 -10.56 19.17
N MET A 92 0.28 -11.87 18.91
CA MET A 92 -0.50 -12.52 17.86
C MET A 92 -2.01 -12.37 18.08
N GLN A 93 -2.48 -12.57 19.32
CA GLN A 93 -3.88 -12.35 19.70
C GLN A 93 -4.33 -10.92 19.43
N ARG A 94 -3.53 -9.93 19.85
CA ARG A 94 -3.80 -8.51 19.60
C ARG A 94 -3.89 -8.21 18.10
N ASN A 95 -2.98 -8.75 17.30
CA ASN A 95 -2.98 -8.55 15.86
C ASN A 95 -4.19 -9.22 15.18
N ALA A 96 -4.58 -10.43 15.61
CA ALA A 96 -5.78 -11.10 15.13
C ALA A 96 -7.06 -10.30 15.44
N SER A 97 -7.18 -9.75 16.66
CA SER A 97 -8.31 -8.87 17.02
C SER A 97 -8.36 -7.62 16.14
N LYS A 98 -7.23 -6.96 15.90
CA LYS A 98 -7.15 -5.77 15.04
C LYS A 98 -7.58 -6.05 13.60
N LEU A 99 -7.24 -7.23 13.05
CA LEU A 99 -7.72 -7.65 11.74
C LEU A 99 -9.25 -7.78 11.72
N LEU A 100 -9.82 -8.41 12.75
CA LEU A 100 -11.26 -8.57 12.86
C LEU A 100 -11.98 -7.22 12.97
N ASP A 101 -11.46 -6.30 13.79
CA ASP A 101 -12.00 -4.94 13.94
C ASP A 101 -11.94 -4.15 12.63
N ALA A 102 -10.97 -4.45 11.75
CA ALA A 102 -10.87 -3.87 10.41
C ALA A 102 -11.81 -4.52 9.37
N GLY A 103 -12.63 -5.50 9.77
CA GLY A 103 -13.58 -6.20 8.90
C GLY A 103 -13.00 -7.43 8.18
N VAL A 104 -11.77 -7.85 8.52
CA VAL A 104 -11.19 -9.09 8.01
C VAL A 104 -11.75 -10.26 8.82
N THR A 105 -12.50 -11.15 8.15
CA THR A 105 -13.11 -12.32 8.80
C THR A 105 -12.38 -13.62 8.48
N THR A 106 -11.49 -13.61 7.50
CA THR A 106 -10.59 -14.72 7.17
C THR A 106 -9.20 -14.17 6.85
N ALA A 107 -8.16 -14.77 7.42
CA ALA A 107 -6.78 -14.38 7.15
C ALA A 107 -5.88 -15.60 6.93
N ARG A 108 -4.81 -15.43 6.15
CA ARG A 108 -3.81 -16.46 5.89
C ARG A 108 -2.47 -16.04 6.51
N ASP A 109 -2.10 -16.69 7.60
CA ASP A 109 -0.80 -16.50 8.24
C ASP A 109 0.26 -17.34 7.52
N LEU A 110 1.21 -16.64 6.89
CA LEU A 110 2.23 -17.24 6.03
C LEU A 110 3.59 -17.40 6.71
N GLY A 111 3.66 -17.25 8.04
CA GLY A 111 4.94 -17.43 8.72
C GLY A 111 4.83 -17.23 10.21
N ALA A 112 4.90 -18.33 10.94
CA ALA A 112 4.91 -18.39 12.39
C ALA A 112 5.98 -19.35 12.93
N ARG A 113 6.60 -19.03 14.07
CA ARG A 113 7.53 -19.94 14.75
C ARG A 113 6.78 -21.08 15.42
N GLY A 114 7.25 -22.31 15.23
CA GLY A 114 6.70 -23.50 15.87
C GLY A 114 5.20 -23.68 15.60
N MET A 115 4.44 -24.03 16.63
CA MET A 115 3.00 -24.32 16.55
C MET A 115 2.10 -23.11 16.85
N THR A 116 2.69 -21.91 17.01
CA THR A 116 1.98 -20.74 17.55
C THR A 116 0.77 -20.32 16.71
N ALA A 117 0.88 -20.32 15.38
CA ALA A 117 -0.24 -19.99 14.50
C ALA A 117 -1.37 -21.03 14.55
N ILE A 118 -1.04 -22.32 14.62
CA ILE A 118 -2.03 -23.40 14.75
C ILE A 118 -2.75 -23.32 16.10
N THR A 119 -2.02 -23.09 17.19
CA THR A 119 -2.62 -22.90 18.51
C THR A 119 -3.59 -21.72 18.51
N LEU A 120 -3.18 -20.58 17.91
CA LEU A 120 -4.06 -19.41 17.78
C LEU A 120 -5.30 -19.71 16.92
N ARG A 121 -5.14 -20.42 15.80
CA ARG A 121 -6.24 -20.84 14.92
C ARG A 121 -7.27 -21.68 15.67
N GLU A 122 -6.85 -22.70 16.41
CA GLU A 122 -7.80 -23.54 17.14
C GLU A 122 -8.52 -22.77 18.25
N MET A 123 -7.83 -21.87 18.97
CA MET A 123 -8.46 -21.01 19.98
C MET A 123 -9.45 -19.98 19.39
N ILE A 124 -9.23 -19.51 18.16
CA ILE A 124 -10.22 -18.68 17.46
C ILE A 124 -11.41 -19.53 17.01
N LYS A 125 -11.12 -20.72 16.46
CA LYS A 125 -12.12 -21.62 15.88
C LYS A 125 -13.07 -22.19 16.93
N ASP A 126 -12.61 -22.46 18.16
CA ASP A 126 -13.45 -22.90 19.27
C ASP A 126 -14.12 -21.74 20.04
N GLY A 127 -13.79 -20.49 19.70
CA GLY A 127 -14.37 -19.29 20.29
C GLY A 127 -13.70 -18.84 21.60
N THR A 128 -12.57 -19.43 22.00
CA THR A 128 -11.82 -19.02 23.20
C THR A 128 -11.30 -17.58 23.09
N ILE A 129 -10.91 -17.15 21.90
CA ILE A 129 -10.47 -15.76 21.63
C ILE A 129 -11.12 -15.21 20.35
N PRO A 130 -11.36 -13.89 20.27
CA PRO A 130 -11.84 -13.27 19.04
C PRO A 130 -10.73 -13.19 17.98
N GLY A 131 -11.08 -13.44 16.72
CA GLY A 131 -10.19 -13.25 15.58
C GLY A 131 -10.81 -13.73 14.26
N PRO A 132 -10.17 -13.43 13.12
CA PRO A 132 -10.57 -14.00 11.84
C PRO A 132 -10.32 -15.51 11.80
N ARG A 133 -11.06 -16.24 10.97
CA ARG A 133 -10.72 -17.62 10.61
C ARG A 133 -9.32 -17.64 10.01
N LEU A 134 -8.43 -18.48 10.53
CA LEU A 134 -7.05 -18.55 10.05
C LEU A 134 -6.81 -19.75 9.14
N GLN A 135 -6.06 -19.52 8.06
CA GLN A 135 -5.30 -20.53 7.32
C GLN A 135 -3.83 -20.36 7.68
N CYS A 136 -3.16 -21.39 8.18
CA CYS A 136 -1.82 -21.25 8.76
C CYS A 136 -0.79 -22.13 8.04
N ALA A 137 0.35 -21.52 7.67
CA ALA A 137 1.48 -22.23 7.06
C ALA A 137 2.54 -22.70 8.07
N ASN A 138 2.53 -22.19 9.30
CA ASN A 138 3.64 -22.28 10.26
C ASN A 138 4.96 -21.79 9.63
N ALA A 139 6.08 -22.44 9.95
CA ALA A 139 7.40 -22.02 9.53
C ALA A 139 7.59 -22.23 8.02
N PRO A 140 7.85 -21.16 7.25
CA PRO A 140 8.04 -21.26 5.80
C PRO A 140 9.33 -22.02 5.48
N LEU A 141 9.29 -22.85 4.42
CA LEU A 141 10.47 -23.54 3.92
C LEU A 141 11.46 -22.52 3.36
N THR A 142 12.70 -22.60 3.82
CA THR A 142 13.77 -21.67 3.42
C THR A 142 15.12 -22.37 3.49
N VAL A 143 16.14 -21.80 2.87
CA VAL A 143 17.51 -22.34 2.93
C VAL A 143 18.25 -21.80 4.14
N ALA A 144 19.44 -22.32 4.46
CA ALA A 144 20.29 -21.78 5.52
C ALA A 144 20.57 -20.28 5.29
N GLY A 145 20.36 -19.47 6.34
CA GLY A 145 20.46 -18.00 6.28
C GLY A 145 19.49 -17.33 5.29
N GLY A 146 18.49 -18.06 4.81
CA GLY A 146 17.47 -17.57 3.89
C GLY A 146 16.45 -16.64 4.57
N HIS A 147 15.57 -16.06 3.76
CA HIS A 147 14.51 -15.19 4.28
C HIS A 147 13.66 -15.96 5.31
N ALA A 148 13.37 -15.30 6.44
CA ALA A 148 12.61 -15.88 7.57
C ALA A 148 13.19 -17.17 8.19
N HIS A 149 14.48 -17.46 8.02
CA HIS A 149 15.12 -18.67 8.58
C HIS A 149 14.95 -18.82 10.10
N SER A 150 14.86 -17.71 10.82
CA SER A 150 14.60 -17.65 12.27
C SER A 150 13.30 -18.34 12.71
N MET A 151 12.34 -18.55 11.79
CA MET A 151 11.07 -19.22 12.08
C MET A 151 11.19 -20.75 12.14
N GLY A 152 12.31 -21.33 11.69
CA GLY A 152 12.64 -22.74 11.88
C GLY A 152 12.29 -23.69 10.71
N GLY A 153 12.14 -23.17 9.49
CA GLY A 153 11.87 -23.95 8.27
C GLY A 153 13.09 -24.20 7.38
N VAL A 154 14.30 -24.16 7.94
CA VAL A 154 15.55 -24.35 7.18
C VAL A 154 15.65 -25.79 6.67
N CYS A 155 15.82 -25.96 5.36
CA CYS A 155 15.98 -27.24 4.70
C CYS A 155 16.90 -27.13 3.48
N GLU A 156 17.54 -28.24 3.11
CA GLU A 156 18.48 -28.31 1.97
C GLU A 156 18.34 -29.66 1.26
N GLY A 157 18.46 -29.62 -0.07
CA GLY A 157 18.39 -30.81 -0.91
C GLY A 157 16.99 -31.40 -1.02
N ILE A 158 16.80 -32.25 -2.03
CA ILE A 158 15.49 -32.81 -2.40
C ILE A 158 14.83 -33.53 -1.22
N GLU A 159 15.54 -34.41 -0.52
CA GLU A 159 14.95 -35.13 0.62
C GLU A 159 14.68 -34.22 1.82
N GLY A 160 15.51 -33.20 2.04
CA GLY A 160 15.32 -32.23 3.10
C GLY A 160 14.05 -31.40 2.90
N VAL A 161 13.83 -30.90 1.68
CA VAL A 161 12.62 -30.13 1.37
C VAL A 161 11.37 -31.00 1.46
N ARG A 162 11.42 -32.26 1.01
CA ARG A 162 10.30 -33.21 1.15
C ARG A 162 9.99 -33.51 2.62
N ALA A 163 11.02 -33.70 3.44
CA ALA A 163 10.87 -33.92 4.88
C ALA A 163 10.24 -32.71 5.58
N GLU A 164 10.64 -31.48 5.21
CA GLU A 164 10.09 -30.27 5.82
C GLU A 164 8.62 -30.04 5.42
N VAL A 165 8.21 -30.36 4.18
CA VAL A 165 6.79 -30.38 3.79
C VAL A 165 6.00 -31.36 4.66
N ARG A 166 6.46 -32.61 4.79
CA ARG A 166 5.79 -33.63 5.62
C ARG A 166 5.68 -33.19 7.08
N LYS A 167 6.68 -32.48 7.59
CA LYS A 167 6.67 -31.90 8.93
C LYS A 167 5.58 -30.83 9.07
N ARG A 168 5.47 -29.88 8.13
CA ARG A 168 4.36 -28.89 8.11
C ARG A 168 2.98 -29.55 8.07
N VAL A 169 2.83 -30.62 7.27
CA VAL A 169 1.60 -31.41 7.21
C VAL A 169 1.28 -32.04 8.56
N ALA A 170 2.26 -32.67 9.21
CA ALA A 170 2.09 -33.29 10.52
C ALA A 170 1.77 -32.27 11.64
N GLU A 171 2.24 -31.03 11.49
CA GLU A 171 1.90 -29.89 12.36
C GLU A 171 0.49 -29.33 12.10
N GLY A 172 -0.22 -29.82 11.07
CA GLY A 172 -1.60 -29.41 10.77
C GLY A 172 -1.71 -28.11 9.96
N ALA A 173 -0.68 -27.75 9.20
CA ALA A 173 -0.71 -26.60 8.30
C ALA A 173 -1.81 -26.74 7.24
N ASP A 174 -2.47 -25.62 6.91
CA ASP A 174 -3.51 -25.56 5.88
C ASP A 174 -2.93 -25.38 4.46
N LEU A 175 -1.66 -25.01 4.39
CA LEU A 175 -0.93 -24.74 3.15
C LEU A 175 0.59 -24.77 3.38
N ILE A 176 1.34 -24.89 2.31
CA ILE A 176 2.80 -24.85 2.34
C ILE A 176 3.29 -23.47 1.85
N LYS A 177 4.15 -22.84 2.65
CA LYS A 177 4.82 -21.59 2.27
C LYS A 177 6.30 -21.84 2.01
N VAL A 178 6.81 -21.30 0.92
CA VAL A 178 8.22 -21.36 0.52
C VAL A 178 8.82 -19.96 0.41
N MET A 179 10.13 -19.84 0.62
CA MET A 179 10.93 -18.65 0.36
C MET A 179 11.79 -18.89 -0.89
N ALA A 180 11.18 -18.75 -2.08
CA ALA A 180 11.86 -18.99 -3.36
C ALA A 180 12.98 -17.98 -3.64
N THR A 181 12.87 -16.76 -3.10
CA THR A 181 13.94 -15.75 -3.14
C THR A 181 14.36 -15.30 -1.75
N GLY A 182 15.47 -14.56 -1.65
CA GLY A 182 15.75 -13.77 -0.46
C GLY A 182 14.71 -12.67 -0.26
N GLY A 183 14.79 -11.95 0.86
CA GLY A 183 13.87 -10.87 1.22
C GLY A 183 14.61 -9.62 1.70
N PHE A 184 13.88 -8.52 1.87
CA PHE A 184 14.46 -7.25 2.33
C PHE A 184 14.78 -7.25 3.83
N MET A 185 14.10 -8.11 4.59
CA MET A 185 14.06 -8.08 6.06
C MET A 185 14.96 -9.14 6.71
N THR A 186 15.84 -9.81 5.96
CA THR A 186 16.76 -10.80 6.53
C THR A 186 18.18 -10.51 6.07
N ALA A 187 19.06 -10.26 7.03
CA ALA A 187 20.46 -9.93 6.76
C ALA A 187 21.13 -11.06 5.95
N GLY A 188 21.91 -10.69 4.93
CA GLY A 188 22.60 -11.66 4.06
C GLY A 188 21.73 -12.34 3.00
N SER A 189 20.41 -12.13 3.03
CA SER A 189 19.51 -12.56 1.95
C SER A 189 19.32 -11.41 0.94
N HIS A 190 19.22 -11.72 -0.35
CA HIS A 190 19.02 -10.72 -1.40
C HIS A 190 17.72 -10.98 -2.16
N PRO A 191 16.84 -9.98 -2.34
CA PRO A 191 15.50 -10.15 -2.92
C PRO A 191 15.53 -10.70 -4.35
N SER A 192 16.52 -10.32 -5.14
CA SER A 192 16.63 -10.80 -6.52
C SER A 192 17.13 -12.26 -6.66
N LYS A 193 17.63 -12.88 -5.58
CA LYS A 193 18.37 -14.15 -5.67
C LYS A 193 17.45 -15.33 -5.37
N ALA A 194 17.26 -16.20 -6.34
CA ALA A 194 16.58 -17.47 -6.13
C ALA A 194 17.37 -18.36 -5.16
N ARG A 195 16.66 -19.08 -4.29
CA ARG A 195 17.26 -19.85 -3.19
C ARG A 195 17.18 -21.36 -3.40
N PHE A 196 16.04 -21.85 -3.90
CA PHE A 196 15.87 -23.26 -4.26
C PHE A 196 16.09 -23.46 -5.77
N SER A 197 16.70 -24.59 -6.12
CA SER A 197 16.78 -25.06 -7.51
C SER A 197 15.40 -25.48 -8.04
N GLN A 198 15.24 -25.60 -9.36
CA GLN A 198 13.97 -26.05 -9.94
C GLN A 198 13.56 -27.43 -9.42
N VAL A 199 14.51 -28.37 -9.35
CA VAL A 199 14.23 -29.74 -8.88
C VAL A 199 13.80 -29.79 -7.41
N GLU A 200 14.25 -28.84 -6.58
CA GLU A 200 13.76 -28.70 -5.21
C GLU A 200 12.35 -28.09 -5.17
N MET A 201 12.08 -27.07 -5.99
CA MET A 201 10.74 -26.46 -6.10
C MET A 201 9.69 -27.50 -6.56
N ASP A 202 10.03 -28.31 -7.55
CA ASP A 202 9.18 -29.42 -8.04
C ASP A 202 8.96 -30.46 -6.95
N ALA A 203 10.00 -30.81 -6.19
CA ALA A 203 9.90 -31.77 -5.10
C ALA A 203 8.99 -31.28 -3.95
N ILE A 204 9.03 -29.97 -3.64
CA ILE A 204 8.14 -29.35 -2.66
C ILE A 204 6.69 -29.41 -3.18
N ALA A 205 6.46 -29.00 -4.43
CA ALA A 205 5.13 -29.01 -5.05
C ALA A 205 4.52 -30.42 -5.09
N ASP A 206 5.32 -31.44 -5.43
CA ASP A 206 4.91 -32.84 -5.42
C ASP A 206 4.44 -33.31 -4.03
N GLU A 207 5.18 -33.00 -2.96
CA GLU A 207 4.79 -33.40 -1.61
C GLU A 207 3.57 -32.63 -1.12
N ALA A 208 3.47 -31.33 -1.41
CA ALA A 208 2.29 -30.54 -1.07
C ALA A 208 1.03 -31.12 -1.75
N LYS A 209 1.15 -31.47 -3.04
CA LYS A 209 0.09 -32.12 -3.81
C LYS A 209 -0.31 -33.48 -3.24
N LYS A 210 0.65 -34.32 -2.83
CA LYS A 210 0.36 -35.61 -2.17
C LYS A 210 -0.42 -35.43 -0.86
N ALA A 211 -0.14 -34.35 -0.13
CA ALA A 211 -0.85 -33.99 1.09
C ALA A 211 -2.20 -33.28 0.82
N GLY A 212 -2.51 -32.94 -0.43
CA GLY A 212 -3.72 -32.19 -0.78
C GLY A 212 -3.70 -30.74 -0.32
N LEU A 213 -2.51 -30.18 -0.05
CA LEU A 213 -2.36 -28.81 0.43
C LEU A 213 -1.97 -27.86 -0.71
N PRO A 214 -2.55 -26.64 -0.76
CA PRO A 214 -2.08 -25.61 -1.67
C PRO A 214 -0.69 -25.13 -1.25
N ILE A 215 0.03 -24.58 -2.22
CA ILE A 215 1.38 -24.05 -2.04
C ILE A 215 1.51 -22.61 -2.51
N THR A 216 2.21 -21.81 -1.72
CA THR A 216 2.52 -20.40 -1.99
C THR A 216 4.01 -20.14 -1.80
N THR A 217 4.54 -19.11 -2.46
CA THR A 217 5.93 -18.69 -2.24
C THR A 217 6.11 -17.19 -2.11
N HIS A 218 7.04 -16.77 -1.26
CA HIS A 218 7.68 -15.46 -1.40
C HIS A 218 8.59 -15.50 -2.62
N ALA A 219 8.32 -14.65 -3.61
CA ALA A 219 9.23 -14.45 -4.73
C ALA A 219 9.22 -12.98 -5.16
N THR A 220 10.34 -12.30 -4.97
CA THR A 220 10.52 -10.92 -5.42
C THR A 220 11.36 -10.86 -6.69
N GLY A 221 12.38 -11.70 -6.85
CA GLY A 221 13.16 -11.80 -8.10
C GLY A 221 12.54 -12.66 -9.20
N THR A 222 12.73 -12.26 -10.46
CA THR A 222 12.16 -12.90 -11.65
C THR A 222 12.46 -14.39 -11.75
N GLU A 223 13.69 -14.81 -11.46
CA GLU A 223 14.09 -16.23 -11.48
C GLU A 223 13.28 -17.07 -10.47
N GLY A 224 13.04 -16.54 -9.27
CA GLY A 224 12.22 -17.24 -8.27
C GLY A 224 10.74 -17.31 -8.66
N ILE A 225 10.22 -16.24 -9.27
CA ILE A 225 8.85 -16.19 -9.80
C ILE A 225 8.69 -17.24 -10.90
N GLU A 226 9.63 -17.31 -11.84
CA GLU A 226 9.61 -18.26 -12.93
C GLU A 226 9.69 -19.70 -12.43
N ARG A 227 10.60 -20.01 -11.50
CA ARG A 227 10.73 -21.36 -10.94
C ARG A 227 9.46 -21.84 -10.23
N ALA A 228 8.82 -20.94 -9.48
CA ALA A 228 7.55 -21.23 -8.83
C ALA A 228 6.43 -21.47 -9.85
N ALA A 229 6.42 -20.72 -10.94
CA ALA A 229 5.49 -20.93 -12.04
C ALA A 229 5.68 -22.30 -12.71
N ASP A 230 6.93 -22.66 -13.00
CA ASP A 230 7.28 -23.94 -13.62
C ASP A 230 6.93 -25.13 -12.70
N ALA A 231 7.11 -24.97 -11.40
CA ALA A 231 6.71 -25.94 -10.37
C ALA A 231 5.19 -25.95 -10.07
N ARG A 232 4.38 -25.14 -10.76
CA ARG A 232 2.91 -25.08 -10.63
C ARG A 232 2.43 -24.71 -9.23
N PHE A 233 3.07 -23.72 -8.61
CA PHE A 233 2.60 -23.21 -7.32
C PHE A 233 1.23 -22.54 -7.46
N ASN A 234 0.39 -22.57 -6.42
CA ASN A 234 -0.96 -22.00 -6.48
C ASN A 234 -0.95 -20.48 -6.38
N SER A 235 -0.03 -19.91 -5.60
CA SER A 235 0.13 -18.45 -5.52
C SER A 235 1.56 -17.99 -5.34
N ILE A 236 1.81 -16.75 -5.75
CA ILE A 236 3.07 -16.05 -5.58
C ILE A 236 2.80 -14.76 -4.78
N GLU A 237 3.58 -14.60 -3.72
CA GLU A 237 3.52 -13.44 -2.85
C GLU A 237 4.54 -12.40 -3.27
N HIS A 238 4.16 -11.13 -3.13
CA HIS A 238 4.87 -9.92 -3.55
C HIS A 238 4.99 -9.80 -5.07
N CYS A 239 5.64 -10.75 -5.75
CA CYS A 239 5.84 -10.77 -7.20
C CYS A 239 6.38 -9.43 -7.73
N ALA A 240 7.45 -8.93 -7.10
CA ALA A 240 7.95 -7.56 -7.27
C ALA A 240 8.91 -7.35 -8.46
N TRP A 241 9.29 -8.43 -9.17
CA TRP A 241 10.16 -8.41 -10.35
C TRP A 241 11.55 -7.77 -10.14
N ILE A 242 12.13 -7.93 -8.95
CA ILE A 242 13.40 -7.33 -8.56
C ILE A 242 14.57 -8.02 -9.27
N SER A 243 15.26 -7.28 -10.12
CA SER A 243 16.47 -7.71 -10.82
C SER A 243 17.73 -7.59 -9.93
N SER A 244 18.86 -8.10 -10.41
CA SER A 244 20.11 -8.16 -9.64
C SER A 244 20.69 -6.81 -9.24
N ASP A 245 20.35 -5.73 -9.95
CA ASP A 245 20.75 -4.36 -9.62
C ASP A 245 19.73 -3.64 -8.72
N GLY A 246 18.71 -4.35 -8.23
CA GLY A 246 17.67 -3.85 -7.35
C GLY A 246 16.50 -3.17 -8.05
N LYS A 247 16.52 -3.05 -9.39
CA LYS A 247 15.39 -2.46 -10.15
C LYS A 247 14.28 -3.46 -10.35
N ALA A 248 13.03 -3.00 -10.31
CA ALA A 248 11.87 -3.79 -10.71
C ALA A 248 11.75 -3.83 -12.24
N ILE A 249 11.95 -5.00 -12.85
CA ILE A 249 11.89 -5.21 -14.30
C ILE A 249 10.85 -6.28 -14.62
N PHE A 250 9.67 -5.84 -15.05
CA PHE A 250 8.55 -6.73 -15.37
C PHE A 250 8.87 -7.67 -16.55
N ASP A 251 8.69 -8.97 -16.35
CA ASP A 251 8.86 -9.97 -17.41
C ASP A 251 7.49 -10.43 -17.94
N ARG A 252 7.19 -10.03 -19.18
CA ARG A 252 5.91 -10.34 -19.83
C ARG A 252 5.76 -11.83 -20.15
N ALA A 253 6.85 -12.55 -20.43
CA ALA A 253 6.77 -13.97 -20.76
C ALA A 253 6.44 -14.78 -19.50
N VAL A 254 7.10 -14.48 -18.39
CA VAL A 254 6.80 -15.11 -17.09
C VAL A 254 5.40 -14.71 -16.61
N ALA A 255 4.99 -13.44 -16.76
CA ALA A 255 3.63 -13.03 -16.39
C ALA A 255 2.54 -13.77 -17.19
N ARG A 256 2.75 -14.02 -18.49
CA ARG A 256 1.83 -14.86 -19.28
C ARG A 256 1.76 -16.29 -18.77
N LYS A 257 2.90 -16.86 -18.38
CA LYS A 257 2.98 -18.19 -17.76
C LYS A 257 2.15 -18.26 -16.48
N LEU A 258 2.20 -17.24 -15.62
CA LEU A 258 1.38 -17.16 -14.41
C LEU A 258 -0.13 -17.20 -14.72
N VAL A 259 -0.57 -16.43 -15.72
CA VAL A 259 -1.98 -16.40 -16.15
C VAL A 259 -2.41 -17.74 -16.76
N GLU A 260 -1.59 -18.31 -17.65
CA GLU A 260 -1.88 -19.58 -18.31
C GLU A 260 -2.02 -20.72 -17.28
N TYR A 261 -1.27 -20.65 -16.20
CA TYR A 261 -1.21 -21.68 -15.17
C TYR A 261 -2.16 -21.42 -14.00
N ASP A 262 -2.99 -20.37 -14.09
CA ASP A 262 -3.94 -19.94 -13.06
C ASP A 262 -3.28 -19.72 -11.68
N ILE A 263 -2.12 -19.05 -11.69
CA ILE A 263 -1.34 -18.77 -10.49
C ILE A 263 -1.75 -17.41 -9.94
N ALA A 264 -2.31 -17.40 -8.73
CA ALA A 264 -2.72 -16.17 -8.07
C ALA A 264 -1.51 -15.35 -7.62
N VAL A 265 -1.62 -14.02 -7.65
CA VAL A 265 -0.59 -13.11 -7.14
C VAL A 265 -1.16 -12.28 -6.00
N CYS A 266 -0.49 -12.29 -4.85
CA CYS A 266 -0.75 -11.35 -3.75
C CYS A 266 0.37 -10.32 -3.70
N PRO A 267 0.16 -9.07 -4.16
CA PRO A 267 1.25 -8.12 -4.35
C PRO A 267 1.72 -7.44 -3.05
N THR A 268 0.98 -7.54 -1.94
CA THR A 268 1.33 -6.94 -0.64
C THR A 268 1.70 -5.44 -0.72
N THR A 269 1.00 -4.68 -1.57
CA THR A 269 1.36 -3.29 -1.92
C THR A 269 1.38 -2.35 -0.71
N GLN A 270 0.63 -2.64 0.34
CA GLN A 270 0.61 -1.85 1.58
C GLN A 270 1.95 -1.92 2.34
N SER A 271 2.64 -3.07 2.35
CA SER A 271 3.90 -3.25 3.07
C SER A 271 5.02 -2.39 2.49
N ILE A 272 4.99 -2.13 1.17
CA ILE A 272 5.90 -1.21 0.49
C ILE A 272 5.69 0.22 0.99
N ILE A 273 4.44 0.62 1.26
CA ILE A 273 4.06 1.96 1.74
C ILE A 273 4.54 2.17 3.19
N HIS A 274 4.41 1.17 4.07
CA HIS A 274 4.80 1.33 5.49
C HIS A 274 6.33 1.31 5.71
N ILE A 275 7.07 0.44 5.00
CA ILE A 275 8.54 0.44 5.03
C ILE A 275 9.08 1.77 4.46
N SER A 276 8.36 2.37 3.52
CA SER A 276 8.75 3.65 2.93
C SER A 276 8.46 4.88 3.80
N ASN A 277 7.83 4.76 4.97
CA ASN A 277 7.63 5.91 5.88
C ASN A 277 8.93 6.41 6.54
N HIS A 278 10.05 5.67 6.41
CA HIS A 278 11.39 6.17 6.72
C HIS A 278 12.23 6.56 5.49
N THR A 279 11.67 6.53 4.28
CA THR A 279 12.31 7.05 3.06
C THR A 279 11.26 7.34 1.99
N ILE A 280 10.37 8.30 2.26
CA ILE A 280 9.37 8.75 1.30
C ILE A 280 10.09 9.62 0.25
N ILE A 281 10.45 9.00 -0.88
CA ILE A 281 10.55 9.58 -2.24
C ILE A 281 11.06 8.54 -3.26
N PHE A 282 11.66 7.41 -2.83
CA PHE A 282 12.23 6.44 -3.78
C PHE A 282 11.20 5.43 -4.35
N ALA A 283 10.14 5.09 -3.60
CA ALA A 283 9.15 4.10 -4.04
C ALA A 283 8.05 4.65 -4.98
N LEU A 284 7.82 5.97 -5.01
CA LEU A 284 6.84 6.60 -5.91
C LEU A 284 7.38 6.84 -7.34
N LYS A 285 8.70 6.70 -7.56
CA LYS A 285 9.33 6.83 -8.88
C LYS A 285 9.49 5.50 -9.63
N MET A 286 9.30 4.35 -8.98
CA MET A 286 9.33 3.05 -9.67
C MET A 286 7.96 2.71 -10.24
N HIS A 287 7.79 3.08 -11.52
CA HIS A 287 6.90 2.45 -12.48
C HIS A 287 5.39 2.57 -12.25
N PHE A 288 4.85 3.78 -12.43
CA PHE A 288 3.46 3.97 -12.86
C PHE A 288 3.15 3.17 -14.15
N SER A 289 4.17 2.87 -14.97
CA SER A 289 4.06 2.01 -16.15
C SER A 289 3.90 0.52 -15.82
N ALA A 290 4.51 0.02 -14.73
CA ALA A 290 4.35 -1.37 -14.30
C ALA A 290 3.05 -1.56 -13.50
N PHE A 291 2.60 -0.51 -12.80
CA PHE A 291 1.25 -0.44 -12.24
C PHE A 291 0.18 -0.52 -13.33
N ILE A 292 0.32 0.25 -14.43
CA ILE A 292 -0.58 0.16 -15.59
C ILE A 292 -0.42 -1.14 -16.38
N ILE A 293 0.72 -1.85 -16.32
CA ILE A 293 0.85 -3.17 -16.99
C ILE A 293 0.26 -4.30 -16.13
N SER A 294 0.34 -4.19 -14.80
CA SER A 294 -0.34 -5.10 -13.86
C SER A 294 -1.87 -4.85 -13.83
N VAL A 295 -2.30 -3.58 -13.92
CA VAL A 295 -3.71 -3.18 -14.08
C VAL A 295 -4.18 -3.39 -15.54
N GLY A 296 -3.28 -3.30 -16.52
CA GLY A 296 -3.58 -3.43 -17.95
C GLY A 296 -3.84 -4.86 -18.42
N LEU A 297 -3.47 -5.86 -17.62
CA LEU A 297 -3.91 -7.24 -17.78
C LEU A 297 -5.24 -7.54 -17.06
N MET A 298 -5.75 -6.62 -16.22
CA MET A 298 -7.15 -6.69 -15.73
C MET A 298 -8.16 -6.12 -16.73
N ALA A 299 -7.71 -5.36 -17.74
CA ALA A 299 -8.60 -4.67 -18.68
C ALA A 299 -9.23 -5.57 -19.78
N ALA A 300 -9.04 -6.89 -19.76
CA ALA A 300 -9.65 -7.81 -20.74
C ALA A 300 -10.59 -8.86 -20.12
N GLY A 301 -10.92 -8.77 -18.83
CA GLY A 301 -11.78 -9.79 -18.24
C GLY A 301 -12.06 -9.60 -16.76
N SER A 302 -12.40 -8.39 -16.32
CA SER A 302 -13.12 -8.08 -15.09
C SER A 302 -13.39 -6.58 -15.05
N VAL A 303 -14.65 -6.18 -15.18
CA VAL A 303 -15.10 -4.83 -14.83
C VAL A 303 -14.95 -4.71 -13.31
N LEU A 304 -13.83 -4.13 -12.87
CA LEU A 304 -13.76 -3.52 -11.55
C LEU A 304 -14.55 -2.21 -11.63
N ALA A 305 -15.84 -2.32 -11.34
CA ALA A 305 -16.56 -1.20 -10.78
C ALA A 305 -15.84 -0.83 -9.49
N ALA A 306 -15.12 0.27 -9.50
CA ALA A 306 -14.84 1.01 -8.29
C ALA A 306 -16.09 1.87 -8.00
N PRO A 307 -17.02 1.45 -7.13
CA PRO A 307 -17.86 2.44 -6.50
C PRO A 307 -16.93 3.27 -5.62
N ASN A 308 -17.11 4.59 -5.70
CA ASN A 308 -16.58 5.54 -4.74
C ASN A 308 -16.55 4.92 -3.33
N LEU A 309 -15.34 4.77 -2.78
CA LEU A 309 -15.15 4.82 -1.34
C LEU A 309 -15.55 6.23 -0.91
N ALA A 310 -16.85 6.44 -0.74
CA ALA A 310 -17.37 7.46 0.15
C ALA A 310 -16.95 7.04 1.56
N ILE A 311 -15.74 7.46 1.91
CA ILE A 311 -15.30 7.62 3.28
C ILE A 311 -16.10 8.83 3.79
N GLU A 312 -17.26 8.60 4.42
CA GLU A 312 -17.68 9.46 5.53
C GLU A 312 -17.39 8.65 6.80
N ARG A 313 -16.24 8.82 7.43
CA ARG A 313 -15.72 10.10 7.86
C ARG A 313 -14.39 10.38 7.21
N THR A 314 -14.34 11.35 6.30
CA THR A 314 -13.11 12.11 6.11
C THR A 314 -12.69 12.55 7.53
N PRO A 315 -11.51 12.17 8.05
CA PRO A 315 -10.86 13.11 8.93
C PRO A 315 -10.81 14.38 8.09
N VAL A 316 -11.56 15.40 8.50
CA VAL A 316 -11.58 16.68 7.78
C VAL A 316 -10.13 16.99 7.50
N ALA A 317 -9.77 17.13 6.21
CA ALA A 317 -8.38 17.37 5.83
C ALA A 317 -7.87 18.49 6.75
N GLU A 318 -6.70 18.31 7.35
CA GLU A 318 -6.26 19.18 8.44
C GLU A 318 -6.37 20.68 8.07
N SER A 319 -6.17 21.00 6.78
CA SER A 319 -6.38 22.35 6.23
C SER A 319 -7.84 22.84 6.25
N ILE A 320 -8.80 21.99 5.89
CA ILE A 320 -10.24 22.28 5.92
C ILE A 320 -10.70 22.39 7.39
N ALA A 321 -10.16 21.55 8.28
CA ALA A 321 -10.46 21.59 9.71
C ALA A 321 -9.91 22.89 10.33
N ASN A 322 -8.69 23.26 9.97
CA ASN A 322 -8.05 24.50 10.39
C ASN A 322 -8.77 25.74 9.83
N ALA A 323 -9.15 25.73 8.55
CA ALA A 323 -9.96 26.80 7.96
C ALA A 323 -11.30 26.96 8.70
N THR A 324 -12.01 25.85 8.93
CA THR A 324 -13.27 25.84 9.69
C THR A 324 -13.06 26.37 11.11
N ALA A 325 -11.99 25.96 11.79
CA ALA A 325 -11.65 26.43 13.14
C ALA A 325 -11.32 27.94 13.18
N MET A 326 -10.79 28.50 12.08
CA MET A 326 -10.53 29.94 11.91
C MET A 326 -11.77 30.73 11.43
N GLY A 327 -12.93 30.07 11.29
CA GLY A 327 -14.17 30.68 10.81
C GLY A 327 -14.14 31.05 9.33
N VAL A 328 -13.39 30.28 8.53
CA VAL A 328 -13.22 30.48 7.09
C VAL A 328 -14.15 29.53 6.35
N ASP A 329 -15.02 30.08 5.50
CA ASP A 329 -15.83 29.31 4.56
C ASP A 329 -14.99 28.91 3.35
N VAL A 330 -14.71 27.62 3.21
CA VAL A 330 -13.88 27.07 2.12
C VAL A 330 -14.62 27.00 0.78
N TYR A 331 -15.92 27.27 0.72
CA TYR A 331 -16.66 27.40 -0.54
C TYR A 331 -16.96 28.86 -0.89
N GLY A 332 -16.86 29.77 0.08
CA GLY A 332 -17.09 31.21 -0.10
C GLY A 332 -15.91 31.97 -0.72
N VAL A 333 -16.05 33.30 -0.75
CA VAL A 333 -15.04 34.24 -1.24
C VAL A 333 -13.66 34.01 -0.59
N ILE A 334 -12.60 34.33 -1.35
CA ILE A 334 -11.26 34.43 -0.81
C ILE A 334 -11.24 35.46 0.33
N PRO A 335 -10.71 35.14 1.52
CA PRO A 335 -10.60 36.11 2.61
C PRO A 335 -9.78 37.34 2.22
N ASP A 336 -10.17 38.51 2.76
CA ASP A 336 -9.61 39.83 2.38
C ASP A 336 -8.12 40.02 2.73
N ASP A 337 -7.56 39.16 3.59
CA ASP A 337 -6.13 39.13 3.92
C ASP A 337 -5.27 38.40 2.86
N ALA A 338 -5.88 37.97 1.75
CA ALA A 338 -5.18 37.44 0.59
C ALA A 338 -4.53 38.56 -0.26
N VAL A 339 -3.29 38.31 -0.69
CA VAL A 339 -2.55 39.18 -1.60
C VAL A 339 -2.64 38.60 -3.02
N LYS A 340 -3.15 39.39 -3.96
CA LYS A 340 -3.25 38.99 -5.38
C LYS A 340 -1.87 39.07 -6.04
N VAL A 341 -1.42 37.97 -6.67
CA VAL A 341 -0.10 37.86 -7.29
C VAL A 341 -0.18 37.97 -8.82
N THR A 342 -1.18 37.33 -9.43
CA THR A 342 -1.50 37.49 -10.86
C THR A 342 -3.02 37.59 -11.04
N GLU A 343 -3.51 37.63 -12.28
CA GLU A 343 -4.94 37.81 -12.58
C GLU A 343 -5.85 36.81 -11.84
N ASP A 344 -5.39 35.57 -11.68
CA ASP A 344 -6.17 34.47 -11.10
C ASP A 344 -5.60 33.85 -9.83
N GLN A 345 -4.52 34.42 -9.29
CA GLN A 345 -3.70 33.74 -8.29
C GLN A 345 -3.50 34.60 -7.05
N TYR A 346 -3.63 33.98 -5.87
CA TYR A 346 -3.53 34.65 -4.58
C TYR A 346 -2.50 33.95 -3.70
N THR A 347 -1.88 34.71 -2.81
CA THR A 347 -0.96 34.24 -1.77
C THR A 347 -1.38 34.84 -0.43
N ALA A 348 -0.99 34.21 0.67
CA ALA A 348 -1.29 34.70 2.02
C ALA A 348 -0.26 34.21 3.04
N GLU A 349 -0.04 34.95 4.12
CA GLU A 349 0.97 34.57 5.13
C GLU A 349 0.56 33.33 5.94
N PRO A 350 1.48 32.41 6.31
CA PRO A 350 1.12 31.25 7.09
C PRO A 350 0.46 31.65 8.41
N GLY A 351 -0.67 31.02 8.73
CA GLY A 351 -1.47 31.35 9.93
C GLY A 351 -2.54 32.44 9.73
N THR A 352 -2.68 32.99 8.52
CA THR A 352 -3.79 33.90 8.15
C THR A 352 -5.04 33.15 7.68
N LYS A 353 -6.19 33.84 7.60
CA LYS A 353 -7.45 33.23 7.15
C LYS A 353 -7.38 32.85 5.67
N ALA A 354 -6.85 33.75 4.83
CA ALA A 354 -6.58 33.44 3.44
C ALA A 354 -5.62 32.26 3.25
N TRP A 355 -4.61 32.10 4.12
CA TRP A 355 -3.72 30.95 4.03
C TRP A 355 -4.42 29.62 4.32
N ALA A 356 -5.23 29.60 5.37
CA ALA A 356 -6.05 28.43 5.70
C ALA A 356 -7.04 28.12 4.55
N TRP A 357 -7.67 29.16 3.99
CA TRP A 357 -8.55 29.04 2.83
C TRP A 357 -7.82 28.43 1.62
N ILE A 358 -6.65 28.96 1.23
CA ILE A 358 -5.87 28.49 0.07
C ILE A 358 -5.43 27.04 0.26
N ARG A 359 -5.00 26.68 1.47
CA ARG A 359 -4.63 25.29 1.80
C ARG A 359 -5.84 24.36 1.72
N ALA A 360 -6.99 24.79 2.21
CA ALA A 360 -8.22 24.03 2.11
C ALA A 360 -8.66 23.79 0.67
N GLN A 361 -8.46 24.77 -0.24
CA GLN A 361 -8.80 24.62 -1.67
C GLN A 361 -8.04 23.48 -2.36
N ILE A 362 -6.81 23.21 -1.94
CA ILE A 362 -5.96 22.14 -2.53
C ILE A 362 -6.52 20.77 -2.17
N ASP A 363 -7.04 20.65 -0.95
CA ASP A 363 -7.56 19.39 -0.42
C ASP A 363 -9.00 19.10 -0.90
N LEU A 364 -9.67 20.10 -1.50
CA LEU A 364 -10.99 19.89 -2.10
C LEU A 364 -10.88 19.03 -3.38
N PRO A 365 -11.72 17.99 -3.54
CA PRO A 365 -11.67 17.13 -4.71
C PRO A 365 -11.98 17.93 -5.99
N ASN A 366 -11.43 17.50 -7.12
CA ASN A 366 -11.55 18.23 -8.39
C ASN A 366 -12.73 17.74 -9.24
N THR A 367 -13.96 17.80 -8.69
CA THR A 367 -15.20 17.37 -9.37
C THR A 367 -15.99 18.56 -9.92
N ASP A 368 -16.90 18.32 -10.86
CA ASP A 368 -17.77 19.37 -11.42
C ASP A 368 -18.72 19.97 -10.38
N GLU A 369 -19.03 19.23 -9.31
CA GLU A 369 -19.85 19.70 -8.20
C GLU A 369 -19.07 20.66 -7.29
N THR A 370 -17.88 20.28 -6.84
CA THR A 370 -17.05 21.18 -6.00
C THR A 370 -16.59 22.40 -6.77
N ARG A 371 -16.26 22.27 -8.07
CA ARG A 371 -15.93 23.43 -8.93
C ARG A 371 -17.06 24.44 -9.05
N ARG A 372 -18.32 24.02 -8.93
CA ARG A 372 -19.49 24.92 -8.97
C ARG A 372 -19.79 25.59 -7.63
N GLN A 373 -19.38 24.97 -6.53
CA GLN A 373 -19.55 25.50 -5.18
C GLN A 373 -18.47 26.50 -4.79
N ILE A 374 -17.26 26.32 -5.33
CA ILE A 374 -16.12 27.18 -5.04
C ILE A 374 -16.18 28.43 -5.93
N GLU A 375 -16.25 29.61 -5.33
CA GLU A 375 -16.24 30.87 -6.09
C GLU A 375 -14.91 31.13 -6.79
N LYS A 376 -13.79 30.70 -6.20
CA LYS A 376 -12.45 30.75 -6.83
C LYS A 376 -11.59 29.60 -6.35
N ARG A 377 -10.84 28.94 -7.24
CA ARG A 377 -9.99 27.79 -6.86
C ARG A 377 -8.52 28.19 -6.84
N GLN A 378 -7.79 27.82 -5.80
CA GLN A 378 -6.33 27.90 -5.76
C GLN A 378 -5.75 26.49 -5.85
N GLY A 379 -4.90 26.26 -6.85
CA GLY A 379 -4.31 24.95 -7.12
C GLY A 379 -3.06 24.63 -6.31
N TRP A 380 -2.51 25.62 -5.60
CA TRP A 380 -1.22 25.50 -4.92
C TRP A 380 -1.11 26.54 -3.81
N ALA A 381 -0.39 26.20 -2.73
CA ALA A 381 -0.20 27.08 -1.58
C ALA A 381 1.24 27.56 -1.45
N ASN A 382 2.20 26.78 -1.94
CA ASN A 382 3.62 27.14 -1.87
C ASN A 382 4.15 27.43 -3.29
N ILE A 383 5.46 27.55 -3.40
CA ILE A 383 6.16 27.75 -4.67
C ILE A 383 6.32 26.42 -5.42
N GLY A 384 6.26 26.48 -6.76
CA GLY A 384 6.60 25.37 -7.65
C GLY A 384 7.95 25.60 -8.30
N ILE A 385 8.78 24.57 -8.34
CA ILE A 385 10.15 24.62 -8.84
C ILE A 385 10.34 23.59 -9.94
N GLY A 386 10.63 24.07 -11.15
CA GLY A 386 11.13 23.26 -12.25
C GLY A 386 12.65 23.21 -12.23
N MET A 387 13.22 22.04 -12.49
CA MET A 387 14.66 21.85 -12.65
C MET A 387 14.94 21.19 -14.00
N PHE A 388 15.96 21.67 -14.68
CA PHE A 388 16.16 21.43 -16.10
C PHE A 388 17.55 20.82 -16.33
N SER A 389 17.62 19.79 -17.16
CA SER A 389 18.87 19.08 -17.48
C SER A 389 19.74 19.84 -18.49
N GLN A 390 19.20 20.90 -19.09
CA GLN A 390 19.88 21.78 -20.01
C GLN A 390 19.80 23.23 -19.54
N ASP A 391 20.66 24.07 -20.10
CA ASP A 391 20.61 25.51 -19.89
C ASP A 391 19.33 26.11 -20.47
N TRP A 392 18.85 27.20 -19.87
CA TRP A 392 17.73 28.02 -20.34
C TRP A 392 16.35 27.35 -20.31
N CYS A 393 16.20 26.30 -19.51
CA CYS A 393 14.92 25.64 -19.25
C CYS A 393 14.21 25.08 -20.50
N ASN A 394 14.98 24.71 -21.53
CA ASN A 394 14.45 24.16 -22.78
C ASN A 394 13.88 22.72 -22.61
N ASP A 395 14.30 22.00 -21.57
CA ASP A 395 13.81 20.65 -21.25
C ASP A 395 13.74 20.43 -19.73
N GLN A 396 12.55 20.10 -19.24
CA GLN A 396 12.31 19.90 -17.82
C GLN A 396 12.61 18.46 -17.40
N ALA A 397 13.56 18.29 -16.50
CA ALA A 397 13.98 16.97 -16.02
C ALA A 397 13.48 16.66 -14.60
N GLY A 398 13.06 17.70 -13.85
CA GLY A 398 12.47 17.56 -12.53
C GLY A 398 11.45 18.65 -12.25
N TRP A 399 10.50 18.33 -11.36
CA TRP A 399 9.49 19.27 -10.89
C TRP A 399 9.21 19.02 -9.41
N VAL A 400 9.04 20.10 -8.65
CA VAL A 400 8.66 20.05 -7.24
C VAL A 400 7.53 21.05 -7.00
N ASP A 401 6.35 20.52 -6.71
CA ASP A 401 5.21 21.30 -6.21
C ASP A 401 5.24 21.39 -4.69
N ASN A 402 4.60 22.42 -4.16
CA ASN A 402 4.32 22.55 -2.73
C ASN A 402 5.57 22.45 -1.84
N VAL A 403 6.66 23.12 -2.23
CA VAL A 403 7.95 23.11 -1.50
C VAL A 403 7.76 23.40 -0.02
N ILE A 404 8.36 22.57 0.84
CA ILE A 404 8.26 22.66 2.31
C ILE A 404 9.41 23.54 2.83
N TYR A 405 9.11 24.48 3.72
CA TYR A 405 10.12 25.32 4.36
C TYR A 405 11.04 24.51 5.26
N GLY A 406 12.32 24.85 5.24
CA GLY A 406 13.31 24.27 6.16
C GLY A 406 13.80 22.87 5.77
N TYR A 407 13.28 22.28 4.69
CA TYR A 407 13.69 20.97 4.20
C TYR A 407 14.52 21.10 2.92
N ASN A 408 15.58 20.30 2.84
CA ASN A 408 16.34 20.13 1.62
C ASN A 408 15.56 19.24 0.64
N CYS A 409 15.27 19.76 -0.55
CA CYS A 409 14.74 19.01 -1.67
C CYS A 409 15.89 18.53 -2.55
N TYR A 410 15.92 17.24 -2.86
CA TYR A 410 17.00 16.59 -3.61
C TYR A 410 16.53 16.17 -4.99
N VAL A 411 17.42 16.26 -5.98
CA VAL A 411 17.18 15.76 -7.33
C VAL A 411 18.34 14.89 -7.78
N ASP A 412 18.02 13.68 -8.23
CA ASP A 412 18.93 12.55 -8.49
C ASP A 412 19.97 12.77 -9.61
N SER A 413 19.95 13.93 -10.28
CA SER A 413 20.86 14.30 -11.36
C SER A 413 21.26 15.76 -11.28
N ASN A 414 22.42 16.11 -11.85
CA ASN A 414 22.86 17.50 -11.97
C ASN A 414 21.90 18.25 -12.89
N MET A 415 21.33 19.35 -12.41
CA MET A 415 20.47 20.25 -13.16
C MET A 415 21.19 21.57 -13.40
N TYR A 416 21.09 22.11 -14.61
CA TYR A 416 21.85 23.28 -15.04
C TYR A 416 20.98 24.55 -15.11
N SER A 417 19.67 24.43 -14.90
CA SER A 417 18.80 25.60 -14.75
C SER A 417 17.64 25.27 -13.83
N VAL A 418 17.11 26.32 -13.19
CA VAL A 418 15.96 26.23 -12.29
C VAL A 418 14.95 27.29 -12.70
N GLY A 419 13.67 26.93 -12.62
CA GLY A 419 12.57 27.83 -12.90
C GLY A 419 11.57 27.85 -11.75
N ILE A 420 11.09 29.04 -11.39
CA ILE A 420 9.94 29.20 -10.49
C ILE A 420 8.68 29.25 -11.33
N SER A 421 7.71 28.40 -11.04
CA SER A 421 6.75 28.00 -12.07
C SER A 421 5.35 28.61 -11.95
N TYR A 422 4.87 28.92 -10.75
CA TYR A 422 3.52 29.49 -10.58
C TYR A 422 3.33 30.41 -9.36
N ARG A 423 4.37 30.67 -8.55
CA ARG A 423 4.33 31.68 -7.48
C ARG A 423 5.72 32.25 -7.24
N GLY A 424 5.88 33.57 -7.21
CA GLY A 424 7.13 34.19 -6.78
C GLY A 424 7.48 33.87 -5.32
N LEU A 425 8.72 34.17 -4.94
CA LEU A 425 9.15 34.17 -3.53
C LEU A 425 8.56 35.38 -2.81
N ARG A 426 8.33 35.31 -1.50
CA ARG A 426 7.87 36.41 -0.63
C ARG A 426 9.06 37.17 -0.05
N SER A 427 8.79 38.33 0.57
CA SER A 427 9.82 39.24 1.09
C SER A 427 10.73 38.62 2.14
N ASN A 428 10.24 37.65 2.89
CA ASN A 428 10.95 36.88 3.91
C ASN A 428 11.37 35.49 3.44
N GLU A 429 11.18 35.15 2.16
CA GLU A 429 11.52 33.83 1.64
C GLU A 429 12.76 33.86 0.77
N GLN A 430 13.50 32.78 0.88
CA GLN A 430 14.71 32.57 0.12
C GLN A 430 14.82 31.11 -0.30
N LEU A 431 15.22 30.87 -1.55
CA LEU A 431 15.58 29.54 -2.05
C LEU A 431 17.08 29.44 -2.10
N ASP A 432 17.66 28.60 -1.24
CA ASP A 432 19.08 28.29 -1.24
C ASP A 432 19.34 27.09 -2.15
N PHE A 433 20.28 27.24 -3.07
CA PHE A 433 20.68 26.18 -4.00
C PHE A 433 22.05 25.62 -3.63
N SER A 434 22.15 24.29 -3.66
CA SER A 434 23.34 23.53 -3.30
C SER A 434 23.64 22.41 -4.29
N ARG A 435 24.88 21.91 -4.25
CA ARG A 435 25.33 20.74 -5.01
C ARG A 435 25.98 19.68 -4.12
N LEU A 436 26.13 18.51 -4.73
CA LEU A 436 26.81 17.35 -4.15
C LEU A 436 28.25 17.67 -3.74
N SER A 437 28.60 17.27 -2.51
CA SER A 437 29.98 17.19 -2.04
C SER A 437 30.18 15.89 -1.25
N GLY A 438 30.89 14.93 -1.87
CA GLY A 438 31.05 13.59 -1.31
C GLY A 438 29.73 12.81 -1.38
N ASN A 439 29.31 12.21 -0.27
CA ASN A 439 28.04 11.47 -0.17
C ASN A 439 26.85 12.35 0.28
N ASP A 440 27.05 13.66 0.47
CA ASP A 440 26.03 14.59 0.96
C ASP A 440 25.66 15.62 -0.14
N TRP A 441 24.41 15.57 -0.57
CA TRP A 441 23.91 16.21 -1.79
C TRP A 441 23.66 17.72 -1.63
N CYS A 442 23.67 18.25 -0.40
CA CYS A 442 23.40 19.67 -0.12
C CYS A 442 24.56 20.42 0.55
N ARG A 443 25.75 19.81 0.62
CA ARG A 443 26.87 20.36 1.41
C ARG A 443 27.62 21.51 0.78
N THR A 444 27.55 21.69 -0.54
CA THR A 444 28.17 22.83 -1.20
C THR A 444 27.11 23.82 -1.62
N TYR A 445 26.92 24.86 -0.80
CA TYR A 445 26.09 26.00 -1.14
C TYR A 445 26.62 26.71 -2.39
N LEU A 446 25.70 27.17 -3.24
CA LEU A 446 26.01 27.86 -4.48
C LEU A 446 25.56 29.32 -4.42
N HIS A 447 24.25 29.54 -4.35
CA HIS A 447 23.64 30.86 -4.32
C HIS A 447 22.19 30.75 -3.83
N SER A 448 21.52 31.89 -3.69
CA SER A 448 20.12 31.95 -3.32
C SER A 448 19.30 32.83 -4.26
N ALA A 449 18.05 32.43 -4.46
CA ALA A 449 17.01 33.28 -5.04
C ALA A 449 16.20 33.90 -3.91
N GLY A 450 16.09 35.23 -3.87
CA GLY A 450 15.26 35.95 -2.91
C GLY A 450 13.95 36.45 -3.54
N HIS A 451 13.13 37.14 -2.74
CA HIS A 451 11.83 37.72 -3.13
C HIS A 451 11.74 38.29 -4.55
N ASN A 452 12.74 39.07 -4.97
CA ASN A 452 12.72 39.75 -6.26
C ASN A 452 12.93 38.81 -7.47
N THR A 453 13.08 37.51 -7.24
CA THR A 453 13.21 36.51 -8.31
C THR A 453 11.82 36.22 -8.88
N PRO A 454 11.54 36.63 -10.13
CA PRO A 454 10.23 36.39 -10.73
C PRO A 454 10.02 34.91 -11.05
N THR A 455 8.78 34.54 -11.31
CA THR A 455 8.46 33.28 -11.99
C THR A 455 9.17 33.26 -13.35
N GLY A 456 9.87 32.18 -13.67
CA GLY A 456 10.69 32.09 -14.87
C GLY A 456 12.01 31.34 -14.67
N CYS A 457 12.73 31.14 -15.77
CA CYS A 457 13.99 30.42 -15.81
C CYS A 457 15.16 31.31 -15.39
N PHE A 458 16.02 30.80 -14.52
CA PHE A 458 17.34 31.37 -14.26
C PHE A 458 18.40 30.29 -14.38
N ASN A 459 19.47 30.63 -15.08
CA ASN A 459 20.58 29.72 -15.33
C ASN A 459 21.42 29.60 -14.06
N SER A 460 21.79 28.38 -13.70
CA SER A 460 22.59 28.08 -12.52
C SER A 460 23.80 27.22 -12.89
N GLN A 461 24.77 27.13 -11.99
CA GLN A 461 25.70 26.00 -12.04
C GLN A 461 24.94 24.68 -11.79
N ALA A 462 25.62 23.53 -11.93
CA ALA A 462 25.01 22.24 -11.61
C ALA A 462 24.48 22.23 -10.15
N ILE A 463 23.15 22.11 -10.01
CA ILE A 463 22.40 22.01 -8.75
C ILE A 463 21.85 20.60 -8.63
N ASN A 464 21.87 20.06 -7.41
CA ASN A 464 21.26 18.78 -7.06
C ASN A 464 20.37 18.87 -5.82
N CYS A 465 20.37 20.04 -5.17
CA CYS A 465 19.62 20.27 -3.96
C CYS A 465 19.19 21.73 -3.85
N PHE A 466 17.99 21.97 -3.32
CA PHE A 466 17.55 23.31 -2.94
C PHE A 466 16.74 23.29 -1.65
N ARG A 467 16.65 24.42 -0.97
CA ARG A 467 15.89 24.57 0.27
C ARG A 467 15.17 25.91 0.28
N LEU A 468 13.88 25.89 0.56
CA LEU A 468 13.13 27.11 0.85
C LEU A 468 13.28 27.44 2.33
N THR A 469 13.75 28.65 2.65
CA THR A 469 13.88 29.17 4.01
C THR A 469 13.00 30.39 4.20
N VAL A 470 12.64 30.65 5.47
CA VAL A 470 12.02 31.89 5.91
C VAL A 470 13.04 32.60 6.80
N HIS A 471 13.30 33.88 6.53
CA HIS A 471 14.27 34.72 7.23
C HIS A 471 13.60 35.86 8.01
#